data_AF-A0A9E5R171-F1
#
_entry.id   AF-A0A9E5R171-F1
#
_cell.length_a   1.000
_cell.length_b   1.000
_cell.length_c   1.000
_cell.angle_alpha   90.00
_cell.angle_beta   90.00
_cell.angle_gamma   90.00
#
_symmetry.space_group_name_H-M   'P 1'
#
loop_
_entity.id
_entity.type
_entity.pdbx_description
1 polymer ?
#
loop_
_entity_poly.entity_id
_entity_poly.type
_entity_poly.pdbx_seq_one_letter_code
_entity_poly.pdbx_strand_id
1 'polypeptide(L)'
;MSQVTAPQSQAIAAGQIEKIRLQYPDGPRDAETLLVNANGDIYILSKEAGQAGLYRAAYPQSLTNVNTLEKIGTLNLSEVVGGDAGNGILLKTYTQIFYWPPPATNVADFGSRILQTTPFEVSYVPEPQGEALAWLPGETGYFTLSEELLGTPARLYFYGQF
;
A
#
# COMPACT_ATOMS: atom_id res chain seq x y z
N MET A 1 -4.99 -30.50 -0.78
CA MET A 1 -4.34 -29.75 0.31
C MET A 1 -2.92 -29.47 -0.13
N SER A 2 -2.57 -28.22 -0.43
CA SER A 2 -1.18 -27.85 -0.71
C SER A 2 -0.38 -28.04 0.59
N GLN A 3 0.71 -28.80 0.54
CA GLN A 3 1.55 -28.96 1.72
C GLN A 3 2.22 -27.62 2.01
N VAL A 4 2.02 -27.09 3.21
CA VAL A 4 2.81 -25.97 3.70
C VAL A 4 4.25 -26.47 3.84
N THR A 5 5.12 -26.04 2.94
CA THR A 5 6.54 -26.34 3.00
C THR A 5 7.11 -25.78 4.31
N ALA A 6 8.05 -26.49 4.92
CA ALA A 6 8.73 -26.02 6.13
C ALA A 6 9.28 -24.59 5.94
N PRO A 7 9.26 -23.74 6.99
CA PRO A 7 9.74 -22.37 6.89
C PRO A 7 11.17 -22.34 6.37
N GLN A 8 11.40 -21.55 5.32
CA GLN A 8 12.73 -21.33 4.77
C GLN A 8 13.39 -20.18 5.52
N SER A 9 14.55 -20.43 6.11
CA SER A 9 15.40 -19.36 6.67
C SER A 9 16.40 -18.94 5.61
N GLN A 10 16.39 -17.65 5.25
CA GLN A 10 17.38 -17.04 4.36
C GLN A 10 18.07 -15.90 5.10
N ALA A 11 19.39 -15.93 5.13
CA ALA A 11 20.19 -14.83 5.65
C ALA A 11 20.51 -13.86 4.51
N ILE A 12 20.27 -12.56 4.72
CA ILE A 12 20.69 -11.49 3.82
C ILE A 12 21.93 -10.85 4.45
N ALA A 13 23.07 -10.86 3.75
CA ALA A 13 24.28 -10.25 4.28
C ALA A 13 24.08 -8.72 4.38
N ALA A 14 24.65 -8.09 5.41
CA ALA A 14 24.49 -6.65 5.63
C ALA A 14 24.90 -5.79 4.43
N GLY A 15 25.92 -6.21 3.66
CA GLY A 15 26.37 -5.53 2.45
C GLY A 15 25.43 -5.66 1.24
N GLN A 16 24.38 -6.48 1.34
CA GLN A 16 23.32 -6.62 0.33
C GLN A 16 22.06 -5.82 0.70
N ILE A 17 22.06 -5.16 1.86
CA ILE A 17 20.91 -4.36 2.32
C ILE A 17 21.16 -2.90 1.95
N GLU A 18 20.31 -2.37 1.08
CA GLU A 18 20.29 -0.95 0.76
C GLU A 18 19.32 -0.20 1.67
N LYS A 19 19.59 1.09 1.92
CA LYS A 19 18.76 1.93 2.77
C LYS A 19 18.38 3.22 2.06
N ILE A 20 17.09 3.38 1.78
CA ILE A 20 16.51 4.65 1.36
C ILE A 20 16.04 5.40 2.62
N ARG A 21 16.49 6.65 2.78
CA ARG A 21 16.03 7.54 3.86
C ARG A 21 15.05 8.53 3.26
N LEU A 22 13.86 8.64 3.87
CA LEU A 22 12.80 9.52 3.42
C LEU A 22 12.51 10.59 4.47
N GLN A 23 12.15 11.79 4.04
CA GLN A 23 11.71 12.88 4.91
C GLN A 23 10.48 13.56 4.31
N TYR A 24 9.42 13.71 5.11
CA TYR A 24 8.27 14.51 4.72
C TYR A 24 8.63 15.99 4.60
N PRO A 25 8.11 16.69 3.56
CA PRO A 25 8.42 18.11 3.35
C PRO A 25 7.73 19.02 4.38
N ASP A 26 6.65 18.54 5.01
CA ASP A 26 5.74 19.31 5.86
C ASP A 26 5.68 18.76 7.31
N GLY A 27 6.74 18.07 7.73
CA GLY A 27 6.91 17.50 9.07
C GLY A 27 6.46 16.04 9.18
N PRO A 28 6.73 15.38 10.33
CA PRO A 28 6.39 13.97 10.52
C PRO A 28 4.90 13.68 10.23
N ARG A 29 4.65 12.54 9.61
CA ARG A 29 3.30 12.00 9.36
C ARG A 29 3.24 10.58 9.88
N ASP A 30 2.06 10.21 10.35
CA ASP A 30 1.70 8.80 10.51
C ASP A 30 1.33 8.23 9.13
N ALA A 31 1.85 7.07 8.77
CA ALA A 31 1.67 6.48 7.46
C ALA A 31 1.78 4.96 7.51
N GLU A 32 0.77 4.30 6.95
CA GLU A 32 0.63 2.83 6.96
C GLU A 32 0.65 2.23 5.56
N THR A 33 0.80 3.07 4.53
CA THR A 33 0.75 2.62 3.13
C THR A 33 1.96 3.10 2.36
N LEU A 34 2.68 2.14 1.78
CA LEU A 34 3.76 2.35 0.83
C LEU A 34 3.45 1.58 -0.46
N LEU A 35 3.50 2.26 -1.60
CA LEU A 35 3.31 1.68 -2.93
C LEU A 35 4.54 1.94 -3.78
N VAL A 36 4.87 1.02 -4.69
CA VAL A 36 5.96 1.21 -5.66
C VAL A 36 5.38 0.98 -7.06
N ASN A 37 5.58 1.94 -7.96
CA ASN A 37 5.16 1.77 -9.35
C ASN A 37 6.24 1.01 -10.17
N ALA A 38 5.89 0.60 -11.40
CA ALA A 38 6.81 -0.12 -12.27
C ALA A 38 8.08 0.67 -12.67
N ASN A 39 8.05 2.00 -12.56
CA ASN A 39 9.20 2.87 -12.84
C ASN A 39 10.12 3.04 -11.62
N GLY A 40 9.76 2.47 -10.46
CA GLY A 40 10.51 2.56 -9.21
C GLY A 40 10.18 3.77 -8.35
N ASP A 41 9.19 4.60 -8.72
CA ASP A 41 8.73 5.67 -7.84
C ASP A 41 8.04 5.06 -6.62
N ILE A 42 8.37 5.59 -5.44
CA ILE A 42 7.74 5.20 -4.18
C ILE A 42 6.67 6.23 -3.85
N TYR A 43 5.48 5.77 -3.51
CA TYR A 43 4.39 6.59 -3.00
C TYR A 43 4.08 6.21 -1.57
N ILE A 44 3.78 7.20 -0.75
CA ILE A 44 3.40 7.02 0.64
C ILE A 44 2.09 7.77 0.89
N LEU A 45 1.15 7.13 1.57
CA LEU A 45 -0.09 7.75 2.01
C LEU A 45 -0.09 7.88 3.54
N SER A 46 -0.49 9.05 4.04
CA SER A 46 -0.59 9.29 5.48
C SER A 46 -1.94 8.85 6.06
N LYS A 47 -1.94 8.39 7.31
CA LYS A 47 -3.09 7.89 8.08
C LYS A 47 -3.79 9.02 8.85
N GLU A 48 -4.19 10.06 8.13
CA GLU A 48 -4.82 11.22 8.76
C GLU A 48 -6.34 11.03 8.90
N ALA A 49 -6.91 11.57 9.98
CA ALA A 49 -8.36 11.70 10.11
C ALA A 49 -8.85 12.80 9.15
N GLY A 50 -9.68 12.43 8.17
CA GLY A 50 -10.23 13.33 7.15
C GLY A 50 -9.64 13.10 5.75
N GLN A 51 -8.43 13.61 5.50
CA GLN A 51 -7.79 13.51 4.18
C GLN A 51 -6.36 12.99 4.27
N ALA A 52 -6.11 11.84 3.66
CA ALA A 52 -4.76 11.29 3.50
C ALA A 52 -3.91 12.18 2.57
N GLY A 53 -2.70 12.52 3.00
CA GLY A 53 -1.70 13.14 2.13
C GLY A 53 -1.06 12.09 1.23
N LEU A 54 -0.86 12.43 -0.04
CA LEU A 54 -0.14 11.61 -0.99
C LEU A 54 1.24 12.20 -1.25
N TYR A 55 2.26 11.39 -1.01
CA TYR A 55 3.65 11.78 -1.13
C TYR A 55 4.37 10.88 -2.13
N ARG A 56 5.35 11.42 -2.85
CA ARG A 56 6.16 10.70 -3.83
C ARG A 56 7.66 10.89 -3.54
N ALA A 57 8.41 9.80 -3.60
CA ALA A 57 9.85 9.81 -3.81
C ALA A 57 10.11 9.35 -5.25
N ALA A 58 10.45 10.27 -6.15
CA ALA A 58 10.72 9.94 -7.54
C ALA A 58 11.98 9.07 -7.67
N TYR A 59 11.95 8.12 -8.59
CA TYR A 59 13.11 7.32 -8.94
C TYR A 59 14.07 8.13 -9.83
N PRO A 60 15.40 7.97 -9.68
CA PRO A 60 16.10 7.17 -8.67
C PRO A 60 16.22 7.88 -7.31
N GLN A 61 15.92 7.15 -6.23
CA GLN A 61 16.15 7.65 -4.87
C GLN A 61 17.61 7.47 -4.45
N SER A 62 18.13 8.39 -3.65
CA SER A 62 19.46 8.29 -3.04
C SER A 62 19.49 7.21 -1.96
N LEU A 63 20.53 6.37 -2.00
CA LEU A 63 20.83 5.36 -0.97
C LEU A 63 21.71 5.93 0.17
N THR A 64 22.32 7.10 -0.05
CA THR A 64 23.27 7.72 0.88
C THR A 64 22.70 8.96 1.55
N ASN A 65 21.97 9.77 0.79
CA ASN A 65 21.36 11.02 1.27
C ASN A 65 19.90 10.80 1.69
N VAL A 66 19.35 11.79 2.39
CA VAL A 66 17.91 11.85 2.67
C VAL A 66 17.18 12.31 1.41
N ASN A 67 16.12 11.60 1.05
CA ASN A 67 15.21 11.97 -0.03
C ASN A 67 14.01 12.69 0.58
N THR A 68 13.91 14.00 0.33
CA THR A 68 12.70 14.74 0.70
C THR A 68 11.57 14.37 -0.24
N LEU A 69 10.45 13.94 0.33
CA LEU A 69 9.26 13.57 -0.43
C LEU A 69 8.62 14.80 -1.06
N GLU A 70 8.00 14.61 -2.22
CA GLU A 70 7.09 15.58 -2.83
C GLU A 70 5.67 15.31 -2.36
N LYS A 71 4.99 16.29 -1.75
CA LYS A 71 3.55 16.20 -1.48
C LYS A 71 2.79 16.51 -2.76
N ILE A 72 2.30 15.48 -3.44
CA ILE A 72 1.67 15.61 -4.76
C ILE A 72 0.16 15.84 -4.69
N GLY A 73 -0.46 15.63 -3.53
CA GLY A 73 -1.88 15.94 -3.32
C GLY A 73 -2.45 15.42 -2.00
N THR A 74 -3.76 15.51 -1.87
CA THR A 74 -4.53 14.90 -0.79
C THR A 74 -5.68 14.08 -1.38
N LEU A 75 -6.00 12.96 -0.76
CA LEU A 75 -7.14 12.11 -1.08
C LEU A 75 -8.25 12.40 -0.07
N ASN A 76 -9.50 12.40 -0.54
CA ASN A 76 -10.68 12.40 0.33
C ASN A 76 -10.96 11.00 0.91
N LEU A 77 -9.91 10.38 1.46
CA LEU A 77 -9.97 9.14 2.21
C LEU A 77 -9.40 9.41 3.61
N SER A 78 -10.13 8.99 4.62
CA SER A 78 -9.71 9.07 6.02
C SER A 78 -9.11 7.73 6.44
N GLU A 79 -8.09 7.77 7.30
CA GLU A 79 -7.50 6.58 7.92
C GLU A 79 -7.12 5.50 6.88
N VAL A 80 -6.29 5.88 5.91
CA VAL A 80 -5.68 4.92 4.98
C VAL A 80 -4.65 4.10 5.76
N VAL A 81 -4.87 2.79 5.84
CA VAL A 81 -4.16 1.86 6.74
C VAL A 81 -3.40 0.76 6.00
N GLY A 82 -3.57 0.68 4.69
CA GLY A 82 -2.89 -0.33 3.89
C GLY A 82 -3.10 -0.09 2.41
N GLY A 83 -2.35 -0.81 1.60
CA GLY A 83 -2.44 -0.73 0.16
C GLY A 83 -1.47 -1.69 -0.49
N ASP A 84 -1.78 -2.05 -1.73
CA ASP A 84 -0.89 -2.84 -2.57
C ASP A 84 -1.07 -2.43 -4.03
N ALA A 85 -0.01 -2.57 -4.82
CA ALA A 85 0.01 -2.12 -6.20
C ALA A 85 0.71 -3.12 -7.12
N GLY A 86 0.07 -3.34 -8.27
CA GLY A 86 0.60 -4.05 -9.43
C GLY A 86 0.19 -3.30 -10.70
N ASN A 87 -0.57 -3.93 -11.60
CA ASN A 87 -1.25 -3.19 -12.67
C ASN A 87 -2.38 -2.31 -12.07
N GLY A 88 -3.15 -2.88 -11.15
CA GLY A 88 -4.13 -2.17 -10.31
C GLY A 88 -3.54 -1.56 -9.04
N ILE A 89 -4.27 -0.64 -8.40
CA ILE A 89 -3.93 -0.11 -7.07
C ILE A 89 -5.07 -0.42 -6.12
N LEU A 90 -4.78 -1.01 -4.95
CA LEU A 90 -5.70 -1.10 -3.82
C LEU A 90 -5.28 -0.15 -2.71
N LEU A 91 -6.25 0.50 -2.10
CA LEU A 91 -6.08 1.22 -0.83
C LEU A 91 -7.14 0.73 0.16
N LYS A 92 -6.71 0.52 1.40
CA LYS A 92 -7.58 0.09 2.50
C LYS A 92 -7.70 1.20 3.53
N THR A 93 -8.92 1.45 3.98
CA THR A 93 -9.22 2.17 5.23
C THR A 93 -9.70 1.16 6.27
N TYR A 94 -9.92 1.59 7.51
CA TYR A 94 -10.49 0.69 8.53
C TYR A 94 -11.86 0.11 8.14
N THR A 95 -12.59 0.76 7.23
CA THR A 95 -13.98 0.40 6.90
C THR A 95 -14.20 -0.01 5.45
N GLN A 96 -13.31 0.34 4.52
CA GLN A 96 -13.53 0.16 3.07
C GLN A 96 -12.23 -0.21 2.35
N ILE A 97 -12.37 -0.84 1.18
CA ILE A 97 -11.26 -1.03 0.23
C ILE A 97 -11.64 -0.40 -1.10
N PHE A 98 -10.69 0.33 -1.67
CA PHE A 98 -10.82 1.07 -2.93
C PHE A 98 -9.87 0.50 -3.97
N TYR A 99 -10.35 0.36 -5.19
CA TYR A 99 -9.63 -0.20 -6.32
C TYR A 99 -9.56 0.80 -7.47
N TRP A 100 -8.34 1.07 -7.95
CA TRP A 100 -8.10 1.74 -9.23
C TRP A 100 -7.65 0.70 -10.26
N PRO A 101 -8.41 0.50 -11.35
CA PRO A 101 -8.03 -0.48 -12.37
C PRO A 101 -6.80 -0.04 -13.16
N PRO A 102 -6.08 -0.97 -13.80
CA PRO A 102 -4.97 -0.67 -14.67
C PRO A 102 -5.33 0.42 -15.68
N PRO A 103 -4.42 1.37 -15.96
CA PRO A 103 -4.69 2.42 -16.92
C PRO A 103 -4.82 1.83 -18.34
N ALA A 104 -5.65 2.45 -19.18
CA ALA A 104 -5.83 2.03 -20.57
C ALA A 104 -4.53 2.11 -21.40
N THR A 105 -3.56 2.91 -20.95
CA THR A 105 -2.21 2.99 -21.51
C THR A 105 -1.19 2.77 -20.39
N ASN A 106 -0.02 2.21 -20.71
CA ASN A 106 0.97 1.75 -19.73
C ASN A 106 1.77 2.87 -19.02
N VAL A 107 1.23 4.09 -18.91
CA VAL A 107 2.02 5.30 -18.55
C VAL A 107 1.30 6.23 -17.55
N ALA A 108 0.25 5.79 -16.87
CA ALA A 108 -0.35 6.62 -15.83
C ALA A 108 0.42 6.48 -14.50
N ASP A 109 1.16 7.54 -14.14
CA ASP A 109 1.69 7.78 -12.79
C ASP A 109 0.61 7.50 -11.73
N PHE A 110 0.97 6.74 -10.68
CA PHE A 110 0.01 6.36 -9.63
C PHE A 110 -0.62 7.57 -8.96
N GLY A 111 0.15 8.66 -8.78
CA GLY A 111 -0.34 9.92 -8.25
C GLY A 111 -1.51 10.47 -9.05
N SER A 112 -1.35 10.56 -10.37
CA SER A 112 -2.39 11.04 -11.27
C SER A 112 -3.63 10.14 -11.25
N ARG A 113 -3.45 8.80 -11.25
CA ARG A 113 -4.56 7.85 -11.13
C ARG A 113 -5.35 8.07 -9.84
N ILE A 114 -4.65 8.09 -8.71
CA ILE A 114 -5.24 8.22 -7.38
C ILE A 114 -5.97 9.56 -7.23
N LEU A 115 -5.37 10.66 -7.70
CA LEU A 115 -5.88 12.02 -7.48
C LEU A 115 -6.95 12.46 -8.48
N GLN A 116 -6.97 11.90 -9.69
CA GLN A 116 -7.80 12.41 -10.79
C GLN A 116 -8.88 11.44 -11.26
N THR A 117 -8.93 10.23 -10.72
CA THR A 117 -9.94 9.23 -11.12
C THR A 117 -10.68 8.67 -9.91
N THR A 118 -11.95 8.31 -10.12
CA THR A 118 -12.80 7.73 -9.09
C THR A 118 -12.50 6.23 -8.94
N PRO A 119 -12.16 5.75 -7.73
CA PRO A 119 -11.99 4.32 -7.49
C PRO A 119 -13.32 3.57 -7.52
N PHE A 120 -13.24 2.25 -7.67
CA PHE A 120 -14.31 1.34 -7.29
C PHE A 120 -14.18 0.96 -5.83
N GLU A 121 -15.29 0.97 -5.08
CA GLU A 121 -15.33 0.31 -3.78
C GLU A 121 -15.51 -1.19 -4.01
N VAL A 122 -14.69 -2.00 -3.34
CA VAL A 122 -14.70 -3.46 -3.46
C VAL A 122 -15.06 -4.11 -2.12
N SER A 123 -15.42 -5.39 -2.17
CA SER A 123 -15.94 -6.11 -1.00
C SER A 123 -14.95 -6.12 0.17
N TYR A 124 -15.37 -5.65 1.34
CA TYR A 124 -14.56 -5.71 2.53
C TYR A 124 -15.42 -5.95 3.77
N VAL A 125 -14.91 -6.76 4.69
CA VAL A 125 -15.52 -6.99 6.00
C VAL A 125 -14.58 -6.34 7.01
N PRO A 126 -14.99 -5.27 7.71
CA PRO A 126 -14.12 -4.60 8.68
C PRO A 126 -13.55 -5.56 9.74
N GLU A 127 -12.27 -5.34 10.05
CA GLU A 127 -11.45 -6.23 10.86
C GLU A 127 -10.88 -5.47 12.08
N PRO A 128 -10.69 -6.14 13.24
CA PRO A 128 -9.95 -5.55 14.35
C PRO A 128 -8.52 -5.20 13.91
N GLN A 129 -8.16 -3.92 13.98
CA GLN A 129 -6.86 -3.38 13.54
C GLN A 129 -6.40 -3.95 12.19
N GLY A 130 -7.32 -4.03 11.22
CA GLY A 130 -7.03 -4.62 9.92
C GLY A 130 -6.22 -3.69 9.03
N GLU A 131 -4.90 -3.77 9.07
CA GLU A 131 -3.99 -2.92 8.27
C GLU A 131 -3.37 -3.69 7.09
N ALA A 132 -3.42 -5.03 7.12
CA ALA A 132 -2.90 -5.86 6.03
C ALA A 132 -3.84 -5.89 4.81
N LEU A 133 -3.25 -5.72 3.64
CA LEU A 133 -3.85 -5.85 2.31
C LEU A 133 -2.78 -6.32 1.33
N ALA A 134 -3.08 -7.33 0.52
CA ALA A 134 -2.18 -7.77 -0.54
C ALA A 134 -2.94 -8.37 -1.72
N TRP A 135 -2.47 -8.09 -2.93
CA TRP A 135 -2.93 -8.77 -4.14
C TRP A 135 -2.61 -10.27 -4.07
N LEU A 136 -3.53 -11.10 -4.58
CA LEU A 136 -3.20 -12.45 -5.00
C LEU A 136 -2.28 -12.35 -6.25
N PRO A 137 -1.21 -13.15 -6.37
CA PRO A 137 -0.40 -13.17 -7.59
C PRO A 137 -1.26 -13.35 -8.86
N GLY A 138 -1.04 -12.49 -9.85
CA GLY A 138 -1.88 -12.41 -11.05
C GLY A 138 -3.12 -11.53 -10.92
N GLU A 139 -3.32 -10.86 -9.78
CA GLU A 139 -4.33 -9.82 -9.55
C GLU A 139 -5.78 -10.27 -9.80
N THR A 140 -6.08 -11.54 -9.55
CA THR A 140 -7.45 -12.12 -9.70
C THR A 140 -8.27 -12.07 -8.40
N GLY A 141 -7.67 -11.54 -7.33
CA GLY A 141 -8.19 -11.55 -5.97
C GLY A 141 -7.28 -10.73 -5.04
N TYR A 142 -7.71 -10.47 -3.81
CA TYR A 142 -6.84 -9.94 -2.76
C TYR A 142 -7.13 -10.58 -1.40
N PHE A 143 -6.18 -10.41 -0.48
CA PHE A 143 -6.28 -10.87 0.89
C PHE A 143 -6.25 -9.70 1.86
N THR A 144 -6.95 -9.87 2.97
CA THR A 144 -6.81 -9.04 4.17
C THR A 144 -6.52 -9.91 5.37
N LEU A 145 -5.85 -9.36 6.37
CA LEU A 145 -5.54 -10.04 7.61
C LEU A 145 -5.74 -9.07 8.78
N SER A 146 -6.52 -9.52 9.76
CA SER A 146 -6.72 -8.79 11.02
C SER A 146 -5.59 -9.07 12.03
N GLU A 147 -5.41 -8.17 12.99
CA GLU A 147 -4.65 -8.49 14.20
C GLU A 147 -5.44 -9.40 15.15
N GLU A 148 -4.73 -9.94 16.15
CA GLU A 148 -5.36 -10.51 17.34
C GLU A 148 -5.65 -9.42 18.36
N LEU A 149 -6.93 -9.15 18.62
CA LEU A 149 -7.34 -8.10 19.54
C LEU A 149 -8.36 -8.62 20.56
N LEU A 150 -8.07 -8.42 21.85
CA LEU A 150 -8.96 -8.76 22.98
C LEU A 150 -9.46 -10.22 22.94
N GLY A 151 -8.61 -11.16 22.53
CA GLY A 151 -8.97 -12.58 22.43
C GLY A 151 -9.72 -12.95 21.14
N THR A 152 -9.89 -12.01 20.21
CA THR A 152 -10.37 -12.30 18.85
C THR A 152 -9.18 -12.82 18.02
N PRO A 153 -9.23 -14.04 17.47
CA PRO A 153 -8.15 -14.57 16.64
C PRO A 153 -8.01 -13.78 15.33
N ALA A 154 -6.78 -13.71 14.83
CA ALA A 154 -6.48 -13.14 13.53
C ALA A 154 -7.16 -13.98 12.43
N ARG A 155 -7.73 -13.31 11.43
CA ARG A 155 -8.42 -13.98 10.32
C ARG A 155 -7.90 -13.49 8.99
N LEU A 156 -7.47 -14.44 8.16
CA LEU A 156 -7.14 -14.22 6.76
C LEU A 156 -8.41 -14.36 5.92
N TYR A 157 -8.81 -13.29 5.25
CA TYR A 157 -9.91 -13.31 4.30
C TYR A 157 -9.38 -13.27 2.87
N PHE A 158 -10.07 -13.95 1.97
CA PHE A 158 -9.83 -13.90 0.53
C PHE A 158 -11.05 -13.35 -0.19
N TYR A 159 -10.83 -12.39 -1.08
CA TYR A 159 -11.84 -11.78 -1.92
C TYR A 159 -11.47 -12.05 -3.37
N GLY A 160 -12.21 -12.95 -4.02
CA GLY A 160 -12.01 -13.30 -5.43
C GLY A 160 -13.02 -12.58 -6.32
N GLN A 161 -12.54 -12.11 -7.48
CA GLN A 161 -13.30 -11.38 -8.51
C GLN A 161 -13.87 -10.02 -8.03
N PHE A 162 -13.54 -8.95 -8.77
CA PHE A 162 -14.06 -7.57 -8.61
C PHE A 162 -14.09 -6.89 -9.97
#